data_AF-D4ZCM5-F1
#
_entry.id   AF-D4ZCM5-F1
#
_cell.length_a   1.000
_cell.length_b   1.000
_cell.length_c   1.000
_cell.angle_alpha   90.00
_cell.angle_beta   90.00
_cell.angle_gamma   90.00
#
_symmetry.space_group_name_H-M   'P 1'
#
loop_
_entity.id
_entity.type
_entity.pdbx_description
1 polymer ?
#
loop_
_entity_poly.entity_id
_entity_poly.type
_entity_poly.pdbx_seq_one_letter_code
_entity_poly.pdbx_strand_id
1 'polypeptide(L)'
;MPPIVKLINILCLALGGPYFISMLVYPFYIGDWAHVHAVWETWQSLNTGALAFVASVVALNAVKYSEEKKRQRNFIAARAFLPQALSELCGYFEESSKVLIEAWERAKDRNDRCKTPLNAMLPSVPEVHIQVFKECIAEAEPKVGDHLAYILVRLQIHQSRLKSLHSDFSEDSYMIQIPQNIMSYIFALAELQGLVNQLFPYSRGVETFSRSNLKAEVYFSAYRSWDIYIEDQDDLRGFTERNHAKRWDNT
;
A
#
# COMPACT_ATOMS: atom_id res chain seq x y z
N MET A 1 -5.40 17.49 10.67
CA MET A 1 -5.81 17.49 12.10
C MET A 1 -7.18 16.82 12.21
N PRO A 2 -7.35 15.77 13.02
CA PRO A 2 -8.62 15.05 13.10
C PRO A 2 -9.76 15.97 13.58
N PRO A 3 -11.01 15.77 13.11
CA PRO A 3 -12.16 16.61 13.48
C PRO A 3 -12.40 16.67 15.00
N ILE A 4 -12.10 15.58 15.71
CA ILE A 4 -12.19 15.48 17.17
C ILE A 4 -11.24 16.44 17.89
N VAL A 5 -10.03 16.65 17.36
CA VAL A 5 -9.04 17.55 18.00
C VAL A 5 -9.49 19.01 17.89
N LYS A 6 -10.08 19.40 16.73
CA LYS A 6 -10.67 20.72 16.57
C LYS A 6 -11.85 20.93 17.53
N LEU A 7 -12.71 19.92 17.68
CA LEU A 7 -13.85 19.98 18.60
C LEU A 7 -13.41 20.13 20.07
N ILE A 8 -12.43 19.35 20.51
CA ILE A 8 -11.86 19.45 21.87
C ILE A 8 -11.26 20.84 22.10
N ASN A 9 -10.50 21.38 21.15
CA ASN A 9 -9.90 22.71 21.28
C ASN A 9 -10.95 23.82 21.38
N ILE A 10 -12.04 23.73 20.59
CA ILE A 10 -13.16 24.67 20.65
C ILE A 10 -13.87 24.59 22.00
N LEU A 11 -14.15 23.38 22.50
CA LEU A 11 -14.76 23.16 23.81
C LEU A 11 -13.88 23.69 24.95
N CYS A 12 -12.57 23.41 24.90
CA CYS A 12 -11.60 23.92 25.86
C CYS A 12 -11.57 25.46 25.89
N LEU A 13 -11.65 26.13 24.73
CA LEU A 13 -11.71 27.59 24.66
C LEU A 13 -13.05 28.14 25.17
N ALA A 14 -14.16 27.56 24.72
CA ALA A 14 -15.51 28.03 25.06
C ALA A 14 -15.85 27.86 26.55
N LEU A 15 -15.37 26.78 27.18
CA LEU A 15 -15.63 26.48 28.59
C LEU A 15 -14.51 26.96 29.50
N GLY A 16 -13.25 26.85 29.06
CA GLY A 16 -12.08 27.21 29.86
C GLY A 16 -11.93 28.71 30.06
N GLY A 17 -12.28 29.53 29.05
CA GLY A 17 -12.23 31.00 29.16
C GLY A 17 -13.13 31.55 30.28
N PRO A 18 -14.45 31.28 30.25
CA PRO A 18 -15.36 31.68 31.32
C PRO A 18 -14.99 31.09 32.68
N TYR A 19 -14.56 29.83 32.73
CA TYR A 19 -14.10 29.20 33.97
C TYR A 19 -12.89 29.94 34.58
N PHE A 20 -11.88 30.25 33.77
CA PHE A 20 -10.68 30.98 34.22
C PHE A 20 -11.03 32.39 34.71
N ILE A 21 -11.90 33.10 34.00
CA ILE A 21 -12.34 34.44 34.40
C ILE A 21 -13.08 34.38 35.75
N SER A 22 -14.02 33.45 35.90
CA SER A 22 -14.85 33.35 37.11
C SER A 22 -14.10 32.82 38.33
N MET A 23 -13.08 31.98 38.16
CA MET A 23 -12.34 31.37 39.28
C MET A 23 -11.07 32.13 39.68
N LEU A 24 -10.42 32.83 38.74
CA LEU A 24 -9.10 33.42 38.96
C LEU A 24 -9.06 34.93 38.72
N VAL A 25 -9.82 35.47 37.75
CA VAL A 25 -9.75 36.90 37.43
C VAL A 25 -10.71 37.70 38.31
N TYR A 26 -11.98 37.34 38.31
CA TYR A 26 -13.03 38.10 39.01
C TYR A 26 -12.88 38.07 40.55
N PRO A 27 -12.62 36.92 41.21
CA PRO A 27 -12.51 36.87 42.68
C PRO A 27 -11.30 37.66 43.19
N PHE A 28 -10.16 37.61 42.49
CA PHE A 28 -8.95 38.35 42.86
C PHE A 28 -9.03 39.86 42.55
N TYR A 29 -9.90 40.27 41.62
CA TYR A 29 -10.10 41.68 41.31
C TYR A 29 -10.99 42.39 42.35
N ILE A 30 -11.96 41.68 42.92
CA ILE A 30 -12.99 42.27 43.80
C ILE A 30 -12.67 42.07 45.28
N GLY A 31 -12.08 40.93 45.64
CA GLY A 31 -12.03 40.47 47.02
C GLY A 31 -10.62 40.31 47.59
N ASP A 32 -10.58 40.11 48.91
CA ASP A 32 -9.40 39.64 49.62
C ASP A 32 -9.26 38.11 49.50
N TRP A 33 -8.22 37.55 50.11
CA TRP A 33 -7.95 36.11 50.07
C TRP A 33 -9.12 35.27 50.64
N ALA A 34 -9.84 35.78 51.64
CA ALA A 34 -10.98 35.08 52.23
C ALA A 34 -12.14 34.95 51.22
N HIS A 35 -12.40 35.99 50.43
CA HIS A 35 -13.39 35.94 49.36
C HIS A 35 -13.03 34.92 48.27
N VAL A 36 -11.76 34.89 47.82
CA VAL A 36 -11.27 33.92 46.84
C VAL A 36 -11.49 32.48 47.33
N HIS A 37 -11.13 32.21 48.59
CA HIS A 37 -11.29 30.89 49.18
C HIS A 37 -12.76 30.46 49.24
N ALA A 38 -13.66 31.37 49.65
CA ALA A 38 -15.09 31.10 49.71
C ALA A 38 -15.70 30.77 48.34
N VAL A 39 -15.27 31.46 47.28
CA VAL A 39 -15.69 31.15 45.90
C VAL A 39 -15.22 29.75 45.49
N TRP A 40 -13.97 29.39 45.78
CA TRP A 40 -13.45 28.06 45.45
C TRP A 40 -14.13 26.92 46.21
N GLU A 41 -14.44 27.11 47.50
CA GLU A 41 -15.19 26.14 48.29
C GLU A 41 -16.63 25.99 47.77
N THR A 42 -17.31 27.09 47.46
CA THR A 42 -18.68 27.05 46.95
C THR A 42 -18.78 26.32 45.61
N TRP A 43 -17.76 26.48 44.75
CA TRP A 43 -17.71 25.86 43.43
C TRP A 43 -16.79 24.63 43.37
N GLN A 44 -16.54 23.97 44.50
CA GLN A 44 -15.62 22.84 44.61
C GLN A 44 -15.95 21.69 43.64
N SER A 45 -17.23 21.39 43.43
CA SER A 45 -17.67 20.36 42.48
C SER A 45 -17.33 20.71 41.03
N LEU A 46 -17.48 21.99 40.65
CA LEU A 46 -17.09 22.49 39.33
C LEU A 46 -15.57 22.43 39.14
N ASN A 47 -14.80 22.83 40.16
CA ASN A 47 -13.34 22.74 40.14
C ASN A 47 -12.86 21.29 40.00
N THR A 48 -13.48 20.36 40.73
CA THR A 48 -13.22 18.92 40.60
C THR A 48 -13.53 18.43 39.18
N GLY A 49 -14.65 18.85 38.59
CA GLY A 49 -15.02 18.53 37.22
C GLY A 49 -14.04 19.09 36.17
N ALA A 50 -13.59 20.33 36.35
CA ALA A 50 -12.60 20.96 35.47
C ALA A 50 -11.26 20.22 35.50
N LEU A 51 -10.78 19.85 36.69
CA LEU A 51 -9.56 19.05 36.85
C LEU A 51 -9.70 17.65 36.23
N ALA A 52 -10.84 16.98 36.45
CA ALA A 52 -11.12 15.67 35.84
C ALA A 52 -11.16 15.74 34.31
N PHE A 53 -11.73 16.81 33.76
CA PHE A 53 -11.73 17.05 32.31
C PHE A 53 -10.32 17.27 31.77
N VAL A 54 -9.52 18.14 32.40
CA VAL A 54 -8.12 18.37 32.02
C VAL A 54 -7.31 17.07 32.09
N ALA A 55 -7.46 16.30 33.17
CA ALA A 55 -6.81 15.00 33.31
C ALA A 55 -7.21 14.03 32.18
N SER A 56 -8.49 14.02 31.78
CA SER A 56 -8.99 13.18 30.68
C SER A 56 -8.40 13.60 29.32
N VAL A 57 -8.28 14.90 29.06
CA VAL A 57 -7.63 15.42 27.83
C VAL A 57 -6.15 15.04 27.80
N VAL A 58 -5.43 15.19 28.92
CA VAL A 58 -4.03 14.79 29.03
C VAL A 58 -3.88 13.28 28.82
N ALA A 59 -4.71 12.47 29.47
CA ALA A 59 -4.70 11.02 29.31
C ALA A 59 -4.97 10.59 27.86
N LEU A 60 -5.97 11.18 27.20
CA LEU A 60 -6.28 10.89 25.79
C LEU A 60 -5.11 11.25 24.87
N ASN A 61 -4.46 12.39 25.10
CA ASN A 61 -3.30 12.80 24.31
C ASN A 61 -2.09 11.90 24.56
N ALA A 62 -1.86 11.46 25.80
CA ALA A 62 -0.81 10.50 26.14
C ALA A 62 -1.04 9.15 25.43
N VAL A 63 -2.29 8.65 25.44
CA VAL A 63 -2.68 7.43 24.72
C VAL A 63 -2.40 7.58 23.23
N LYS A 64 -2.93 8.63 22.58
CA LYS A 64 -2.71 8.87 21.13
C LYS A 64 -1.23 8.96 20.77
N TYR A 65 -0.44 9.66 21.59
CA TYR A 65 0.99 9.79 21.36
C TYR A 65 1.69 8.43 21.49
N SER A 66 1.32 7.62 22.49
CA SER A 66 1.88 6.28 22.67
C SER A 66 1.51 5.32 21.54
N GLU A 67 0.27 5.37 21.05
CA GLU A 67 -0.22 4.58 19.91
C GLU A 67 0.49 4.97 18.62
N GLU A 68 0.63 6.27 18.34
CA GLU A 68 1.33 6.76 17.16
C GLU A 68 2.82 6.36 17.18
N LYS A 69 3.47 6.47 18.34
CA LYS A 69 4.87 6.03 18.49
C LYS A 69 5.01 4.52 18.34
N LYS A 70 4.04 3.74 18.82
CA LYS A 70 4.00 2.28 18.62
C LYS A 70 3.80 1.94 17.15
N ARG A 71 2.84 2.57 16.48
CA ARG A 71 2.57 2.45 15.04
C ARG A 71 3.82 2.71 14.21
N GLN A 72 4.51 3.82 14.47
CA GLN A 72 5.77 4.17 13.78
C GLN A 72 6.87 3.13 13.99
N ARG A 73 7.05 2.62 15.22
CA ARG A 73 8.04 1.57 15.50
C ARG A 73 7.71 0.27 14.78
N ASN A 74 6.45 -0.16 14.83
CA ASN A 74 5.98 -1.36 14.14
C ASN A 74 6.18 -1.21 12.63
N PHE A 75 5.83 -0.04 12.08
CA PHE A 75 6.01 0.26 10.67
C PHE A 75 7.49 0.20 10.25
N ILE A 76 8.40 0.80 11.02
CA ILE A 76 9.85 0.75 10.73
C ILE A 76 10.35 -0.69 10.73
N ALA A 77 9.91 -1.50 11.69
CA ALA A 77 10.29 -2.91 11.78
C ALA A 77 9.78 -3.70 10.57
N ALA A 78 8.49 -3.57 10.21
CA ALA A 78 7.91 -4.23 9.05
C ALA A 78 8.59 -3.80 7.74
N ARG A 79 8.80 -2.49 7.57
CA ARG A 79 9.46 -1.92 6.38
C ARG A 79 10.88 -2.45 6.19
N ALA A 80 11.60 -2.79 7.26
CA ALA A 80 12.96 -3.33 7.16
C ALA A 80 13.03 -4.66 6.37
N PHE A 81 11.95 -5.43 6.35
CA PHE A 81 11.84 -6.68 5.58
C PHE A 81 11.33 -6.48 4.15
N LEU A 82 10.81 -5.29 3.84
CA LEU A 82 10.22 -5.00 2.53
C LEU A 82 11.22 -5.17 1.37
N PRO A 83 12.49 -4.73 1.45
CA PRO A 83 13.44 -4.94 0.34
C PRO A 83 13.64 -6.41 -0.02
N GLN A 84 13.69 -7.29 0.99
CA GLN A 84 13.81 -8.73 0.75
C GLN A 84 12.56 -9.28 0.09
N ALA A 85 11.38 -8.96 0.63
CA ALA A 85 10.10 -9.38 0.05
C ALA A 85 9.92 -8.93 -1.41
N LEU A 86 10.31 -7.69 -1.73
CA LEU A 86 10.29 -7.17 -3.09
C LEU A 86 11.27 -7.92 -4.01
N SER A 87 12.47 -8.27 -3.51
CA SER A 87 13.45 -9.04 -4.27
C SER A 87 12.95 -10.46 -4.60
N GLU A 88 12.28 -11.11 -3.65
CA GLU A 88 11.66 -12.43 -3.88
C GLU A 88 10.54 -12.36 -4.93
N LEU A 89 9.74 -11.28 -4.92
CA LEU A 89 8.74 -11.04 -5.95
C LEU A 89 9.37 -10.83 -7.34
N CYS A 90 10.49 -10.09 -7.43
CA CYS A 90 11.21 -9.94 -8.69
C CYS A 90 11.66 -11.31 -9.25
N GLY A 91 12.19 -12.20 -8.40
CA GLY A 91 12.53 -13.56 -8.79
C GLY A 91 11.30 -14.36 -9.26
N TYR A 92 10.18 -14.25 -8.56
CA TYR A 92 8.92 -14.87 -8.99
C TYR A 92 8.44 -14.35 -10.36
N PHE A 93 8.62 -13.06 -10.65
CA PHE A 93 8.25 -12.48 -11.95
C PHE A 93 9.17 -12.96 -13.08
N GLU A 94 10.45 -13.12 -12.82
CA GLU A 94 11.40 -13.71 -13.77
C GLU A 94 11.04 -15.17 -14.08
N GLU A 95 10.72 -15.98 -13.08
CA GLU A 95 10.27 -17.36 -13.35
C GLU A 95 8.90 -17.40 -14.05
N SER A 96 8.01 -16.45 -13.72
CA SER A 96 6.72 -16.32 -14.42
C SER A 96 6.88 -15.93 -15.89
N SER A 97 7.88 -15.09 -16.21
CA SER A 97 8.10 -14.65 -17.59
C SER A 97 8.54 -15.83 -18.46
N LYS A 98 9.37 -16.74 -17.96
CA LYS A 98 9.78 -17.97 -18.67
C LYS A 98 8.59 -18.82 -19.11
N VAL A 99 7.62 -19.01 -18.21
CA VAL A 99 6.36 -19.73 -18.53
C VAL A 99 5.56 -18.98 -19.60
N LEU A 100 5.41 -17.66 -19.47
CA LEU A 100 4.67 -16.85 -20.43
C LEU A 100 5.32 -16.80 -21.81
N ILE A 101 6.64 -16.74 -21.89
CA ILE A 101 7.40 -16.74 -23.15
C ILE A 101 7.23 -18.08 -23.85
N GLU A 102 7.40 -19.20 -23.14
CA GLU A 102 7.19 -20.52 -23.72
C GLU A 102 5.75 -20.68 -24.22
N ALA A 103 4.78 -20.34 -23.37
CA ALA A 103 3.36 -20.41 -23.74
C ALA A 103 3.06 -19.53 -24.96
N TRP A 104 3.68 -18.36 -25.06
CA TRP A 104 3.47 -17.46 -26.19
C TRP A 104 3.99 -18.03 -27.51
N GLU A 105 5.21 -18.56 -27.52
CA GLU A 105 5.79 -19.20 -28.70
C GLU A 105 4.99 -20.43 -29.12
N ARG A 106 4.54 -21.24 -28.16
CA ARG A 106 3.76 -22.44 -28.45
C ARG A 106 2.33 -22.13 -28.90
N ALA A 107 1.75 -21.02 -28.45
CA ALA A 107 0.47 -20.54 -28.97
C ALA A 107 0.58 -20.05 -30.43
N LYS A 108 1.77 -19.66 -30.90
CA LYS A 108 2.02 -19.35 -32.32
C LYS A 108 2.17 -20.62 -33.18
N ASP A 109 2.63 -21.72 -32.59
CA ASP A 109 2.78 -23.00 -33.29
C ASP A 109 1.42 -23.68 -33.54
N ARG A 110 1.00 -23.65 -34.81
CA ARG A 110 -0.25 -24.26 -35.27
C ARG A 110 -0.27 -25.78 -35.21
N ASN A 111 0.89 -26.43 -35.10
CA ASN A 111 1.01 -27.88 -35.04
C ASN A 111 0.78 -28.40 -33.62
N ASP A 112 1.33 -27.73 -32.61
CA ASP A 112 1.16 -28.06 -31.20
C ASP A 112 -0.27 -27.82 -30.72
N ARG A 113 -0.89 -26.71 -31.13
CA ARG A 113 -2.26 -26.33 -30.70
C ARG A 113 -2.45 -26.31 -29.18
N CYS A 114 -1.38 -26.02 -28.43
CA CYS A 114 -1.37 -26.04 -26.96
C CYS A 114 -1.69 -27.42 -26.35
N LYS A 115 -1.47 -28.52 -27.08
CA LYS A 115 -1.83 -29.87 -26.62
C LYS A 115 -0.73 -30.58 -25.86
N THR A 116 0.47 -30.02 -25.83
CA THR A 116 1.58 -30.59 -25.08
C THR A 116 1.81 -29.80 -23.77
N PRO A 117 2.24 -30.43 -22.66
CA PRO A 117 2.58 -29.70 -21.43
C PRO A 117 3.72 -28.71 -21.61
N LEU A 118 3.66 -27.55 -20.92
CA LEU A 118 4.79 -26.61 -20.87
C LEU A 118 5.98 -27.23 -20.13
N ASN A 119 7.19 -26.95 -20.60
CA ASN A 119 8.44 -27.39 -19.98
C ASN A 119 8.82 -26.50 -18.79
N ALA A 120 8.53 -25.21 -18.87
CA ALA A 120 8.74 -24.26 -17.79
C ALA A 120 7.90 -24.66 -16.58
N MET A 121 8.56 -24.74 -15.42
CA MET A 121 7.88 -25.04 -14.17
C MET A 121 7.01 -23.87 -13.75
N LEU A 122 5.79 -24.17 -13.27
CA LEU A 122 4.94 -23.16 -12.69
C LEU A 122 5.61 -22.62 -11.40
N PRO A 123 5.95 -21.33 -11.31
CA PRO A 123 6.60 -20.79 -10.13
C PRO A 123 5.67 -20.79 -8.92
N SER A 124 6.20 -21.13 -7.76
CA SER A 124 5.51 -20.96 -6.49
C SER A 124 5.60 -19.51 -6.05
N VAL A 125 4.48 -18.96 -5.56
CA VAL A 125 4.46 -17.63 -4.98
C VAL A 125 5.14 -17.68 -3.61
N PRO A 126 6.16 -16.84 -3.33
CA PRO A 126 6.82 -16.81 -2.02
C PRO A 126 5.80 -16.52 -0.92
N GLU A 127 5.80 -17.18 0.23
CA GLU A 127 4.81 -16.86 1.28
C GLU A 127 5.19 -15.62 2.11
N VAL A 128 6.49 -15.33 2.20
CA VAL A 128 7.06 -14.30 3.07
C VAL A 128 6.52 -12.90 2.74
N HIS A 129 6.37 -12.58 1.45
CA HIS A 129 5.90 -11.25 1.05
C HIS A 129 4.48 -10.93 1.55
N ILE A 130 3.60 -11.94 1.71
CA ILE A 130 2.22 -11.72 2.18
C ILE A 130 2.23 -11.15 3.60
N GLN A 131 3.02 -11.76 4.48
CA GLN A 131 3.11 -11.34 5.87
C GLN A 131 3.74 -9.94 5.98
N VAL A 132 4.84 -9.70 5.26
CA VAL A 132 5.51 -8.39 5.25
C VAL A 132 4.58 -7.29 4.71
N PHE A 133 3.83 -7.55 3.63
CA PHE A 133 2.90 -6.59 3.08
C PHE A 133 1.73 -6.34 4.03
N LYS A 134 1.18 -7.38 4.68
CA LYS A 134 0.11 -7.24 5.66
C LYS A 134 0.52 -6.37 6.84
N GLU A 135 1.72 -6.59 7.39
CA GLU A 135 2.27 -5.79 8.49
C GLU A 135 2.53 -4.35 8.05
N CYS A 136 3.09 -4.15 6.86
CA CYS A 136 3.29 -2.81 6.31
C CYS A 136 1.94 -2.09 6.11
N ILE A 137 0.94 -2.74 5.51
CA ILE A 137 -0.38 -2.14 5.24
C ILE A 137 -1.07 -1.72 6.55
N ALA A 138 -0.97 -2.54 7.59
CA ALA A 138 -1.62 -2.28 8.87
C ALA A 138 -1.09 -1.00 9.57
N GLU A 139 0.19 -0.69 9.37
CA GLU A 139 0.88 0.37 10.11
C GLU A 139 1.25 1.59 9.23
N ALA A 140 1.22 1.44 7.91
CA ALA A 140 1.59 2.47 6.95
C ALA A 140 0.59 3.63 6.84
N GLU A 141 1.03 4.72 6.23
CA GLU A 141 0.12 5.76 5.76
C GLU A 141 -0.81 5.22 4.66
N PRO A 142 -2.05 5.75 4.54
CA PRO A 142 -3.05 5.23 3.61
C PRO A 142 -2.53 5.06 2.17
N LYS A 143 -1.78 6.05 1.66
CA LYS A 143 -1.23 6.00 0.29
C LYS A 143 -0.33 4.80 0.02
N VAL A 144 0.50 4.43 1.01
CA VAL A 144 1.43 3.30 0.91
C VAL A 144 0.67 1.98 1.08
N GLY A 145 -0.23 1.94 2.07
CA GLY A 145 -1.11 0.80 2.32
C GLY A 145 -1.94 0.44 1.08
N ASP A 146 -2.56 1.44 0.44
CA ASP A 146 -3.35 1.27 -0.78
C ASP A 146 -2.52 0.73 -1.95
N HIS A 147 -1.27 1.19 -2.10
CA HIS A 147 -0.38 0.71 -3.17
C HIS A 147 0.07 -0.74 -2.94
N LEU A 148 0.45 -1.09 -1.70
CA LEU A 148 0.79 -2.47 -1.34
C LEU A 148 -0.41 -3.41 -1.51
N ALA A 149 -1.59 -3.00 -1.07
CA ALA A 149 -2.82 -3.76 -1.26
C ALA A 149 -3.15 -3.95 -2.75
N TYR A 150 -2.96 -2.89 -3.55
CA TYR A 150 -3.15 -2.96 -4.99
C TYR A 150 -2.20 -3.96 -5.66
N ILE A 151 -0.92 -4.00 -5.27
CA ILE A 151 0.03 -5.01 -5.75
C ILE A 151 -0.43 -6.42 -5.39
N LEU A 152 -0.87 -6.66 -4.14
CA LEU A 152 -1.36 -7.99 -3.72
C LEU A 152 -2.52 -8.47 -4.58
N VAL A 153 -3.51 -7.61 -4.84
CA VAL A 153 -4.66 -7.95 -5.70
C VAL A 153 -4.18 -8.32 -7.10
N ARG A 154 -3.25 -7.54 -7.67
CA ARG A 154 -2.71 -7.79 -9.00
C ARG A 154 -1.89 -9.07 -9.06
N LEU A 155 -1.13 -9.38 -8.02
CA LEU A 155 -0.34 -10.59 -7.90
C LEU A 155 -1.24 -11.84 -7.86
N GLN A 156 -2.33 -11.81 -7.08
CA GLN A 156 -3.30 -12.91 -7.02
C GLN A 156 -3.97 -13.17 -8.37
N ILE A 157 -4.34 -12.09 -9.09
CA ILE A 157 -4.89 -12.20 -10.44
C ILE A 157 -3.87 -12.83 -11.39
N HIS A 158 -2.61 -12.38 -11.35
CA HIS A 158 -1.53 -12.94 -12.17
C HIS A 158 -1.32 -14.42 -11.88
N GLN A 159 -1.20 -14.80 -10.60
CA GLN A 159 -0.99 -16.20 -10.20
C GLN A 159 -2.14 -17.10 -10.68
N SER A 160 -3.39 -16.67 -10.50
CA SER A 160 -4.56 -17.42 -10.96
C SER A 160 -4.55 -17.62 -12.48
N ARG A 161 -4.24 -16.56 -13.24
CA ARG A 161 -4.14 -16.62 -14.70
C ARG A 161 -2.99 -17.49 -15.17
N LEU A 162 -1.81 -17.39 -14.54
CA LEU A 162 -0.65 -18.19 -14.88
C LEU A 162 -0.90 -19.67 -14.61
N LYS A 163 -1.54 -20.01 -13.50
CA LYS A 163 -1.92 -21.39 -13.17
C LYS A 163 -2.92 -21.95 -14.17
N SER A 164 -3.95 -21.17 -14.53
CA SER A 164 -4.92 -21.57 -15.56
C SER A 164 -4.24 -21.78 -16.91
N LEU A 165 -3.40 -20.83 -17.32
CA LEU A 165 -2.64 -20.92 -18.57
C LEU A 165 -1.79 -22.20 -18.59
N HIS A 166 -1.05 -22.47 -17.52
CA HIS A 166 -0.20 -23.66 -17.42
C HIS A 166 -1.01 -24.95 -17.54
N SER A 167 -2.19 -25.05 -16.90
CA SER A 167 -3.06 -26.21 -17.03
C SER A 167 -3.72 -26.36 -18.41
N ASP A 168 -3.94 -25.23 -19.11
CA ASP A 168 -4.56 -25.22 -20.43
C ASP A 168 -3.62 -25.78 -21.51
N PHE A 169 -2.30 -25.82 -21.26
CA PHE A 169 -1.33 -26.54 -22.07
C PHE A 169 -1.26 -28.00 -21.63
N SER A 170 -2.19 -28.82 -22.12
CA SER A 170 -2.24 -30.26 -21.83
C SER A 170 -3.01 -31.01 -22.92
N GLU A 171 -2.78 -32.32 -23.03
CA GLU A 171 -3.42 -33.15 -24.05
C GLU A 171 -4.96 -33.14 -23.90
N ASP A 172 -5.42 -33.13 -22.65
CA ASP A 172 -6.83 -33.16 -22.26
C ASP A 172 -7.52 -31.79 -22.29
N SER A 173 -6.78 -30.70 -22.45
CA SER A 173 -7.37 -29.34 -22.43
C SER A 173 -8.16 -29.05 -23.71
N TYR A 174 -9.41 -28.58 -23.57
CA TYR A 174 -10.21 -28.14 -24.71
C TYR A 174 -9.97 -26.67 -25.09
N MET A 175 -9.17 -25.94 -24.31
CA MET A 175 -8.92 -24.52 -24.50
C MET A 175 -7.69 -24.30 -25.39
N ILE A 176 -7.86 -23.57 -26.50
CA ILE A 176 -6.74 -23.12 -27.33
C ILE A 176 -6.33 -21.73 -26.87
N GLN A 177 -5.06 -21.56 -26.52
CA GLN A 177 -4.52 -20.26 -26.15
C GLN A 177 -4.16 -19.46 -27.39
N ILE A 178 -4.52 -18.18 -27.38
CA ILE A 178 -4.25 -17.27 -28.50
C ILE A 178 -3.09 -16.34 -28.07
N PRO A 179 -2.08 -16.10 -28.92
CA PRO A 179 -0.91 -15.27 -28.59
C PRO A 179 -1.24 -13.90 -27.98
N GLN A 180 -2.31 -13.25 -28.46
CA GLN A 180 -2.74 -11.93 -27.97
C GLN A 180 -3.18 -11.95 -26.49
N ASN A 181 -3.74 -13.06 -25.99
CA ASN A 181 -4.11 -13.18 -24.58
C ASN A 181 -2.86 -13.25 -23.71
N ILE A 182 -1.86 -14.01 -24.16
CA ILE A 182 -0.59 -14.19 -23.45
C ILE A 182 0.20 -12.87 -23.43
N MET A 183 0.15 -12.10 -24.52
CA MET A 183 0.70 -10.74 -24.58
C MET A 183 0.10 -9.82 -23.51
N SER A 184 -1.21 -9.95 -23.23
CA SER A 184 -1.85 -9.21 -22.14
C SER A 184 -1.34 -9.62 -20.75
N TYR A 185 -0.95 -10.88 -20.58
CA TYR A 185 -0.36 -11.39 -19.34
C TYR A 185 1.08 -10.90 -19.16
N ILE A 186 1.87 -10.90 -20.23
CA ILE A 186 3.23 -10.33 -20.24
C ILE A 186 3.19 -8.83 -19.88
N PHE A 187 2.26 -8.07 -20.47
CA PHE A 187 2.04 -6.66 -20.12
C PHE A 187 1.66 -6.49 -18.63
N ALA A 188 0.73 -7.30 -18.13
CA ALA A 188 0.29 -7.23 -16.73
C ALA A 188 1.41 -7.61 -15.74
N LEU A 189 2.29 -8.55 -16.10
CA LEU A 189 3.46 -8.93 -15.33
C LEU A 189 4.49 -7.79 -15.31
N ALA A 190 4.71 -7.10 -16.44
CA ALA A 190 5.61 -5.95 -16.49
C ALA A 190 5.09 -4.76 -15.67
N GLU A 191 3.77 -4.55 -15.64
CA GLU A 191 3.15 -3.60 -14.73
C GLU A 191 3.43 -3.96 -13.27
N LEU A 192 3.28 -5.23 -12.89
CA LEU A 192 3.58 -5.71 -11.53
C LEU A 192 5.05 -5.46 -11.14
N GLN A 193 6.00 -5.83 -12.02
CA GLN A 193 7.42 -5.58 -11.82
C GLN A 193 7.70 -4.07 -11.67
N GLY A 194 7.05 -3.22 -12.47
CA GLY A 194 7.16 -1.77 -12.34
C GLY A 194 6.65 -1.23 -11.00
N LEU A 195 5.48 -1.68 -10.56
CA LEU A 195 4.87 -1.27 -9.27
C LEU A 195 5.72 -1.69 -8.08
N VAL A 196 6.32 -2.88 -8.14
CA VAL A 196 7.26 -3.40 -7.13
C VAL A 196 8.56 -2.59 -7.14
N ASN A 197 9.10 -2.30 -8.32
CA ASN A 197 10.36 -1.55 -8.44
C ASN A 197 10.27 -0.13 -7.87
N GLN A 198 9.13 0.54 -8.01
CA GLN A 198 8.88 1.85 -7.39
C GLN A 198 8.96 1.82 -5.85
N LEU A 199 8.79 0.67 -5.21
CA LEU A 199 8.88 0.53 -3.76
C LEU A 199 10.31 0.37 -3.23
N PHE A 200 11.31 0.11 -4.07
CA PHE A 200 12.69 -0.06 -3.57
C PHE A 200 13.28 1.20 -2.94
N PRO A 201 13.20 2.41 -3.54
CA PRO A 201 13.71 3.62 -2.89
C PRO A 201 13.02 3.91 -1.56
N TYR A 202 11.71 3.68 -1.51
CA TYR A 202 10.90 3.85 -0.31
C TYR A 202 11.23 2.84 0.80
N SER A 203 11.34 1.55 0.44
CA SER A 203 11.62 0.47 1.40
C SER A 203 13.01 0.63 2.04
N ARG A 204 13.97 1.16 1.29
CA ARG A 204 15.33 1.46 1.76
C ARG A 204 15.43 2.77 2.55
N GLY A 205 14.33 3.54 2.65
CA GLY A 205 14.31 4.83 3.35
C GLY A 205 15.07 5.95 2.63
N VAL A 206 15.31 5.82 1.32
CA VAL A 206 16.01 6.83 0.50
C VAL A 206 15.05 7.95 0.09
N GLU A 207 13.82 7.59 -0.29
CA GLU A 207 12.82 8.53 -0.78
C GLU A 207 11.48 8.36 -0.04
N THR A 208 10.69 9.43 0.02
CA THR A 208 9.28 9.34 0.42
C THR A 208 8.47 8.66 -0.66
N PHE A 209 7.53 7.80 -0.29
CA PHE A 209 6.69 7.12 -1.27
C PHE A 209 5.87 8.11 -2.09
N SER A 210 6.06 8.08 -3.41
CA SER A 210 5.25 8.81 -4.37
C SER A 210 4.68 7.83 -5.38
N ARG A 211 3.36 7.71 -5.39
CA ARG A 211 2.65 6.94 -6.41
C ARG A 211 2.67 7.75 -7.71
N SER A 212 3.67 7.48 -8.54
CA SER A 212 3.78 8.06 -9.88
C SER A 212 3.28 7.05 -10.91
N ASN A 213 2.67 7.55 -11.99
CA ASN A 213 2.30 6.71 -13.12
C ASN A 213 3.55 6.02 -13.67
N LEU A 214 3.44 4.73 -13.96
CA LEU A 214 4.53 4.01 -14.62
C LEU A 214 4.70 4.58 -16.02
N LYS A 215 5.94 4.83 -16.43
CA LYS A 215 6.23 5.21 -17.82
C LYS A 215 6.35 3.97 -18.69
N ALA A 216 6.13 4.09 -20.00
CA ALA A 216 6.23 2.97 -20.93
C ALA A 216 7.62 2.30 -20.91
N GLU A 217 8.68 3.06 -20.65
CA GLU A 217 10.06 2.55 -20.56
C GLU A 217 10.24 1.53 -19.43
N VAL A 218 9.42 1.60 -18.38
CA VAL A 218 9.45 0.61 -17.28
C VAL A 218 9.04 -0.76 -17.80
N TYR A 219 8.05 -0.83 -18.70
CA TYR A 219 7.59 -2.07 -19.29
C TYR A 219 8.67 -2.67 -20.20
N PHE A 220 9.26 -1.85 -21.07
CA PHE A 220 10.34 -2.30 -21.95
C PHE A 220 11.58 -2.74 -21.18
N SER A 221 11.89 -2.08 -20.06
CA SER A 221 12.98 -2.50 -19.17
C SER A 221 12.68 -3.86 -18.52
N ALA A 222 11.44 -4.12 -18.11
CA ALA A 222 11.03 -5.41 -17.60
C ALA A 222 11.15 -6.52 -18.66
N TYR A 223 10.69 -6.26 -19.88
CA TYR A 223 10.82 -7.21 -21.01
C TYR A 223 12.28 -7.57 -21.27
N ARG A 224 13.18 -6.57 -21.33
CA ARG A 224 14.62 -6.80 -21.50
C ARG A 224 15.22 -7.62 -20.35
N SER A 225 14.78 -7.39 -19.11
CA SER A 225 15.26 -8.19 -17.96
C SER A 225 14.82 -9.65 -18.00
N TRP A 226 13.87 -9.99 -18.86
CA TRP A 226 13.37 -11.34 -19.09
C TRP A 226 13.82 -11.91 -20.45
N ASP A 227 14.83 -11.29 -21.07
CA ASP A 227 15.32 -11.64 -22.41
C ASP A 227 14.23 -11.59 -23.51
N ILE A 228 13.22 -10.73 -23.33
CA ILE A 228 12.21 -10.43 -24.35
C ILE A 228 12.64 -9.16 -25.10
N TYR A 229 13.18 -9.34 -26.30
CA TYR A 229 13.53 -8.26 -27.21
C TYR A 229 12.31 -7.83 -28.02
N ILE A 230 11.77 -6.64 -27.72
CA ILE A 230 10.53 -6.14 -28.33
C ILE A 230 10.62 -5.98 -29.85
N GLU A 231 11.84 -5.80 -30.37
CA GLU A 231 12.14 -5.66 -31.78
C GLU A 231 11.91 -6.97 -32.55
N ASP A 232 12.07 -8.11 -31.88
CA ASP A 232 11.97 -9.45 -32.45
C ASP A 232 10.57 -10.07 -32.28
N GLN A 233 9.65 -9.33 -31.64
CA GLN A 233 8.49 -9.89 -30.98
C GLN A 233 7.18 -9.21 -31.41
N ASP A 234 6.61 -9.66 -32.53
CA ASP A 234 5.33 -9.22 -33.13
C ASP A 234 4.96 -7.75 -32.84
N ASP A 235 3.69 -7.45 -32.51
CA ASP A 235 3.17 -6.13 -32.13
C ASP A 235 3.26 -5.90 -30.61
N LEU A 236 4.21 -6.54 -29.88
CA LEU A 236 4.31 -6.39 -28.42
C LEU A 236 4.56 -4.93 -28.01
N ARG A 237 5.38 -4.21 -28.79
CA ARG A 237 5.65 -2.78 -28.60
C ARG A 237 4.37 -1.94 -28.75
N GLY A 238 3.69 -2.07 -29.88
CA GLY A 238 2.46 -1.32 -30.15
C GLY A 238 1.33 -1.70 -29.19
N PHE A 239 1.21 -2.97 -28.82
CA PHE A 239 0.28 -3.41 -27.78
C PHE A 239 0.56 -2.74 -26.44
N THR A 240 1.82 -2.71 -26.02
CA THR A 240 2.24 -2.09 -24.75
C THR A 240 1.93 -0.60 -24.75
N GLU A 241 2.29 0.13 -25.80
CA GLU A 241 2.02 1.58 -25.90
C GLU A 241 0.51 1.88 -25.87
N ARG A 242 -0.30 1.14 -26.63
CA ARG A 242 -1.77 1.32 -26.64
C ARG A 242 -2.42 1.03 -25.30
N ASN A 243 -1.99 -0.03 -24.61
CA ASN A 243 -2.55 -0.38 -23.31
C ASN A 243 -2.04 0.51 -22.18
N HIS A 244 -0.77 0.94 -22.25
CA HIS A 244 -0.18 1.91 -21.34
C HIS A 244 -0.93 3.24 -21.39
N ALA A 245 -1.15 3.80 -22.59
CA ALA A 245 -1.90 5.05 -22.75
C ALA A 245 -3.32 4.95 -22.20
N LYS A 246 -4.02 3.83 -22.47
CA LYS A 246 -5.36 3.59 -21.88
C LYS A 246 -5.35 3.51 -20.36
N ARG A 247 -4.26 3.00 -19.77
CA ARG A 247 -4.14 2.74 -18.35
C ARG A 247 -3.77 4.00 -17.55
N TRP A 248 -2.91 4.84 -18.11
CA TRP A 248 -2.23 5.91 -17.38
C TRP A 248 -2.45 7.32 -17.93
N ASP A 249 -2.80 7.48 -19.21
CA ASP A 249 -2.98 8.81 -19.84
C ASP A 249 -4.46 9.27 -19.84
N ASN A 250 -5.41 8.36 -19.58
CA ASN A 250 -6.86 8.64 -19.54
C ASN A 250 -7.43 8.84 -18.12
N THR A 251 -6.58 9.05 -17.11
CA THR A 251 -6.95 9.33 -15.71
C THR A 251 -6.23 10.58 -15.21
#